data_AF-F7M4I7-F1
#
_entry.id   AF-F7M4I7-F1
#
_cell.length_a   1.000
_cell.length_b   1.000
_cell.length_c   1.000
_cell.angle_alpha   90.00
_cell.angle_beta   90.00
_cell.angle_gamma   90.00
#
_symmetry.space_group_name_H-M   'P 1'
#
loop_
_entity.id
_entity.type
_entity.pdbx_description
1 polymer ?
#
loop_
_entity_poly.entity_id
_entity_poly.type
_entity_poly.pdbx_seq_one_letter_code
_entity_poly.pdbx_strand_id
1 'polypeptide(L)'
;MCCSKRNFIYLFCGLMLALNIQMLQAKLGNKIIFIPEDDLKKHGFDVPDGRFGYDCMAESDNLVIFWERSFGKEPAVNMDESKRFYPNEILSEGERYYRYFVDKLKFVQKGKSYTDKYKMIIWMYDDNEKTVYGGAHDNVGMTWFRPCRINGYPYCTLAHELGHSFQFMVEADGGKGFPGTTLYEYTSQWMLWQVHPDWVTIENYHLNNYMKQTHYTLFHKTNQYCAPQFMEYWSYKHGLPVIGRMWSEALKEEDPVSTYMRITKTSQDLFNEEIYDAATRFVTWDLPRIKSVCSSYANEHRCKLKKMGNGWYQITKEYCPQSYGYNAIRLKVPKGGTVIDLTFEGMAGNEGFYSENKAYAGWRYGFVAMQKNGKRVYSKMNRAVNSVNQTVNFIVPDDTQFLWLVVTGAPDKHTKYHQKMEQVAEWPYRIKISKTSFHPDTL
;
A
#
# COMPACT_ATOMS: atom_id res chain seq x y z
N MET A 1 -14.83 50.15 40.75
CA MET A 1 -14.68 49.75 39.33
C MET A 1 -13.28 50.14 38.83
N CYS A 2 -12.24 49.32 39.05
CA CYS A 2 -10.91 49.58 38.45
C CYS A 2 -10.07 48.33 38.14
N CYS A 3 -10.51 47.11 38.51
CA CYS A 3 -9.74 45.88 38.25
C CYS A 3 -10.01 45.21 36.89
N SER A 4 -11.08 45.54 36.17
CA SER A 4 -11.46 44.80 34.94
C SER A 4 -10.70 45.25 33.67
N LYS A 5 -10.27 46.51 33.58
CA LYS A 5 -9.57 47.01 32.38
C LYS A 5 -8.14 46.50 32.23
N ARG A 6 -7.46 46.21 33.34
CA ARG A 6 -6.04 45.81 33.33
C ARG A 6 -5.85 44.38 32.79
N ASN A 7 -6.73 43.45 33.16
CA ASN A 7 -6.69 42.06 32.67
C ASN A 7 -7.05 41.95 31.18
N PHE A 8 -7.94 42.81 30.67
CA PHE A 8 -8.29 42.84 29.26
C PHE A 8 -7.12 43.32 28.38
N ILE A 9 -6.33 44.29 28.86
CA ILE A 9 -5.14 44.78 28.15
C ILE A 9 -4.05 43.71 28.10
N TYR A 10 -3.81 42.96 29.18
CA TYR A 10 -2.80 41.87 29.17
C TYR A 10 -3.22 40.70 28.27
N LEU A 11 -4.51 40.34 28.23
CA LEU A 11 -5.01 39.29 27.34
C LEU A 11 -4.91 39.72 25.86
N PHE A 12 -5.24 40.98 25.55
CA PHE A 12 -5.17 41.52 24.19
C PHE A 12 -3.71 41.72 23.72
N CYS A 13 -2.82 42.16 24.60
CA CYS A 13 -1.38 42.23 24.33
C CYS A 13 -0.76 40.84 24.16
N GLY A 14 -1.18 39.83 24.92
CA GLY A 14 -0.74 38.44 24.77
C GLY A 14 -1.16 37.83 23.43
N LEU A 15 -2.41 38.05 23.01
CA LEU A 15 -2.93 37.64 21.69
C LEU A 15 -2.20 38.35 20.55
N MET A 16 -1.97 39.66 20.65
CA MET A 16 -1.22 40.43 19.65
C MET A 16 0.26 40.00 19.59
N LEU A 17 0.87 39.62 20.72
CA LEU A 17 2.25 39.11 20.74
C LEU A 17 2.34 37.72 20.11
N ALA A 18 1.38 36.82 20.40
CA ALA A 18 1.29 35.50 19.79
C ALA A 18 1.04 35.57 18.27
N LEU A 19 0.14 36.44 17.82
CA LEU A 19 -0.10 36.74 16.40
C LEU A 19 1.15 37.31 15.71
N ASN A 20 1.88 38.22 16.37
CA ASN A 20 3.11 38.77 15.83
C ASN A 20 4.24 37.74 15.76
N ILE A 21 4.36 36.83 16.73
CA ILE A 21 5.36 35.73 16.72
C ILE A 21 5.02 34.72 15.61
N GLN A 22 3.75 34.34 15.45
CA GLN A 22 3.30 33.49 14.34
C GLN A 22 3.56 34.13 12.97
N MET A 23 3.32 35.44 12.83
CA MET A 23 3.66 36.19 11.62
C MET A 23 5.17 36.30 11.38
N LEU A 24 5.99 36.40 12.43
CA LEU A 24 7.44 36.48 12.32
C LEU A 24 8.05 35.11 11.93
N GLN A 25 7.55 34.01 12.50
CA GLN A 25 7.94 32.65 12.14
C GLN A 25 7.60 32.32 10.69
N ALA A 26 6.40 32.72 10.23
CA ALA A 26 6.00 32.60 8.82
C ALA A 26 6.90 33.42 7.87
N LYS A 27 7.41 34.58 8.32
CA LYS A 27 8.36 35.41 7.54
C LYS A 27 9.78 34.82 7.46
N LEU A 28 10.16 33.96 8.39
CA LEU A 28 11.47 33.28 8.42
C LEU A 28 11.49 31.96 7.63
N GLY A 29 10.37 31.56 7.03
CA GLY A 29 10.23 30.27 6.33
C GLY A 29 10.05 29.06 7.25
N ASN A 30 9.83 29.28 8.54
CA ASN A 30 9.58 28.22 9.51
C ASN A 30 8.08 27.89 9.57
N LYS A 31 7.76 26.59 9.53
CA LYS A 31 6.38 26.10 9.67
C LYS A 31 5.83 26.45 11.05
N ILE A 32 4.56 26.83 11.10
CA ILE A 32 3.90 27.16 12.36
C ILE A 32 3.01 26.01 12.82
N ILE A 33 2.79 25.92 14.13
CA ILE A 33 1.75 25.04 14.69
C ILE A 33 0.41 25.75 14.53
N PHE A 34 -0.50 25.13 13.79
CA PHE A 34 -1.89 25.56 13.68
C PHE A 34 -2.78 24.40 14.15
N ILE A 35 -3.47 24.59 15.27
CA ILE A 35 -4.45 23.62 15.78
C ILE A 35 -5.84 24.14 15.37
N PRO A 36 -6.61 23.37 14.59
CA PRO A 36 -7.98 23.73 14.21
C PRO A 36 -8.87 24.04 15.42
N GLU A 37 -9.88 24.89 15.24
CA GLU A 37 -10.70 25.39 16.36
C GLU A 37 -11.42 24.27 17.10
N ASP A 38 -11.94 23.29 16.36
CA ASP A 38 -12.63 22.14 16.95
C ASP A 38 -11.67 21.23 17.73
N ASP A 39 -10.42 21.09 17.26
CA ASP A 39 -9.38 20.33 17.98
C ASP A 39 -8.89 21.08 19.22
N LEU A 40 -8.77 22.43 19.17
CA LEU A 40 -8.45 23.25 20.35
C LEU A 40 -9.45 23.01 21.47
N LYS A 41 -10.76 23.10 21.17
CA LYS A 41 -11.84 22.86 22.13
C LYS A 41 -11.88 21.42 22.60
N LYS A 42 -11.80 20.45 21.67
CA LYS A 42 -11.83 19.00 21.98
C LYS A 42 -10.67 18.60 22.89
N HIS A 43 -9.51 19.22 22.74
CA HIS A 43 -8.31 18.92 23.53
C HIS A 43 -8.09 19.84 24.73
N GLY A 44 -8.99 20.80 24.95
CA GLY A 44 -9.01 21.67 26.13
C GLY A 44 -7.87 22.68 26.16
N PHE A 45 -7.36 23.12 25.00
CA PHE A 45 -6.35 24.19 24.94
C PHE A 45 -6.91 25.56 25.32
N ASP A 46 -8.24 25.71 25.30
CA ASP A 46 -8.98 26.93 25.61
C ASP A 46 -9.31 27.08 27.11
N VAL A 47 -9.04 26.06 27.92
CA VAL A 47 -9.27 26.07 29.37
C VAL A 47 -7.95 25.94 30.15
N PRO A 48 -7.78 26.69 31.27
CA PRO A 48 -6.67 26.45 32.20
C PRO A 48 -6.66 24.99 32.66
N ASP A 49 -5.49 24.36 32.69
CA ASP A 49 -5.31 22.96 33.11
C ASP A 49 -6.13 21.92 32.30
N GLY A 50 -6.48 22.22 31.06
CA GLY A 50 -7.10 21.26 30.13
C GLY A 50 -6.28 20.00 29.84
N ARG A 51 -6.90 19.06 29.12
CA ARG A 51 -6.38 17.70 28.87
C ARG A 51 -5.01 17.71 28.17
N PHE A 52 -4.86 18.56 27.17
CA PHE A 52 -3.60 18.83 26.48
C PHE A 52 -3.13 20.26 26.75
N GLY A 53 -1.84 20.52 26.48
CA GLY A 53 -1.28 21.86 26.61
C GLY A 53 0.11 21.99 26.00
N TYR A 54 0.54 23.23 25.75
CA TYR A 54 1.87 23.55 25.21
C TYR A 54 3.03 23.25 26.19
N ASP A 55 2.72 22.87 27.44
CA ASP A 55 3.67 22.37 28.43
C ASP A 55 3.92 20.85 28.31
N CYS A 56 3.12 20.15 27.50
CA CYS A 56 3.22 18.72 27.19
C CYS A 56 3.32 18.52 25.67
N MET A 57 4.40 19.05 25.10
CA MET A 57 4.69 18.93 23.67
C MET A 57 6.19 18.79 23.38
N ALA A 58 6.50 18.28 22.20
CA ALA A 58 7.80 18.38 21.58
C ALA A 58 7.63 18.64 20.08
N GLU A 59 8.59 19.30 19.44
CA GLU A 59 8.50 19.64 18.02
C GLU A 59 9.81 19.45 17.27
N SER A 60 9.67 19.26 15.97
CA SER A 60 10.73 19.25 14.95
C SER A 60 10.38 20.25 13.84
N ASP A 61 11.11 20.24 12.73
CA ASP A 61 10.89 21.17 11.61
C ASP A 61 9.50 21.01 10.98
N ASN A 62 9.02 19.78 10.85
CA ASN A 62 7.80 19.44 10.12
C ASN A 62 6.68 18.89 11.01
N LEU A 63 6.98 18.47 12.24
CA LEU A 63 6.06 17.77 13.13
C LEU A 63 5.99 18.41 14.51
N VAL A 64 4.85 18.26 15.16
CA VAL A 64 4.68 18.51 16.60
C VAL A 64 3.95 17.32 17.20
N ILE A 65 4.40 16.86 18.37
CA ILE A 65 3.67 15.89 19.19
C ILE A 65 3.13 16.60 20.43
N PHE A 66 1.83 16.44 20.67
CA PHE A 66 1.16 16.81 21.91
C PHE A 66 0.72 15.55 22.64
N TRP A 67 0.85 15.54 23.96
CA TRP A 67 0.36 14.45 24.80
C TRP A 67 -0.48 14.95 25.96
N GLU A 68 -1.32 14.07 26.48
CA GLU A 68 -2.14 14.40 27.65
C GLU A 68 -1.29 14.68 28.88
N ARG A 69 -1.68 15.69 29.65
CA ARG A 69 -0.96 16.07 30.88
C ARG A 69 -0.88 14.94 31.91
N SER A 70 -1.79 13.96 31.85
CA SER A 70 -1.78 12.78 32.74
C SER A 70 -0.53 11.90 32.57
N PHE A 71 0.17 11.98 31.44
CA PHE A 71 1.47 11.32 31.27
C PHE A 71 2.61 12.01 32.04
N GLY A 72 2.40 13.25 32.50
CA GLY A 72 3.43 14.13 33.02
C GLY A 72 4.26 14.78 31.91
N LYS A 73 5.24 15.61 32.31
CA LYS A 73 6.13 16.33 31.37
C LYS A 73 7.16 15.43 30.70
N GLU A 74 7.47 14.29 31.31
CA GLU A 74 8.48 13.35 30.83
C GLU A 74 7.86 11.95 30.65
N PRO A 75 7.13 11.71 29.55
CA PRO A 75 6.44 10.44 29.33
C PRO A 75 7.40 9.24 29.26
N ALA A 76 8.67 9.45 28.92
CA ALA A 76 9.68 8.39 28.84
C ALA A 76 9.99 7.73 30.19
N VAL A 77 9.76 8.42 31.31
CA VAL A 77 10.00 7.90 32.67
C VAL A 77 8.71 7.61 33.44
N ASN A 78 7.58 7.46 32.74
CA ASN A 78 6.31 7.10 33.35
C ASN A 78 6.47 5.81 34.19
N MET A 79 5.85 5.77 35.37
CA MET A 79 5.92 4.59 36.25
C MET A 79 5.24 3.37 35.61
N ASP A 80 4.20 3.59 34.81
CA ASP A 80 3.58 2.56 33.99
C ASP A 80 4.34 2.41 32.67
N GLU A 81 5.06 1.30 32.51
CA GLU A 81 5.86 1.04 31.31
C GLU A 81 5.03 0.99 30.04
N SER A 82 3.75 0.58 30.14
CA SER A 82 2.84 0.53 28.98
C SER A 82 2.44 1.92 28.47
N LYS A 83 2.62 2.95 29.31
CA LYS A 83 2.36 4.36 29.01
C LYS A 83 3.62 5.12 28.57
N ARG A 84 4.80 4.50 28.60
CA ARG A 84 6.02 5.15 28.14
C ARG A 84 6.02 5.32 26.63
N PHE A 85 6.48 6.47 26.18
CA PHE A 85 6.83 6.76 24.80
C PHE A 85 7.94 7.82 24.78
N TYR A 86 8.60 7.95 23.63
CA TYR A 86 9.82 8.73 23.49
C TYR A 86 9.63 9.83 22.44
N PRO A 87 9.16 11.04 22.82
CA PRO A 87 8.82 12.11 21.88
C PRO A 87 9.93 12.45 20.89
N ASN A 88 11.18 12.50 21.36
CA ASN A 88 12.32 12.84 20.50
C ASN A 88 12.63 11.76 19.46
N GLU A 89 12.49 10.47 19.82
CA GLU A 89 12.67 9.36 18.88
C GLU A 89 11.54 9.32 17.85
N ILE A 90 10.30 9.50 18.30
CA ILE A 90 9.10 9.59 17.45
C ILE A 90 9.25 10.73 16.44
N LEU A 91 9.66 11.92 16.88
CA LEU A 91 9.87 13.07 15.99
C LEU A 91 11.03 12.81 15.02
N SER A 92 12.15 12.23 15.48
CA SER A 92 13.29 11.92 14.62
C SER A 92 12.92 10.94 13.50
N GLU A 93 12.23 9.85 13.82
CA GLU A 93 11.76 8.89 12.82
C GLU A 93 10.63 9.46 11.96
N GLY A 94 9.72 10.24 12.56
CA GLY A 94 8.70 10.99 11.84
C GLY A 94 9.29 11.93 10.78
N GLU A 95 10.37 12.65 11.09
CA GLU A 95 11.09 13.50 10.14
C GLU A 95 11.75 12.72 9.01
N ARG A 96 12.23 11.50 9.28
CA ARG A 96 12.74 10.60 8.25
C ARG A 96 11.63 10.18 7.29
N TYR A 97 10.46 9.80 7.82
CA TYR A 97 9.29 9.42 7.01
C TYR A 97 8.75 10.61 6.22
N TYR A 98 8.51 11.74 6.89
CA TYR A 98 7.99 12.96 6.30
C TYR A 98 8.84 13.40 5.11
N ARG A 99 10.17 13.52 5.30
CA ARG A 99 11.09 13.90 4.22
C ARG A 99 11.05 12.90 3.08
N TYR A 100 10.97 11.60 3.35
CA TYR A 100 10.86 10.59 2.29
C TYR A 100 9.55 10.75 1.48
N PHE A 101 8.42 10.95 2.17
CA PHE A 101 7.10 11.09 1.56
C PHE A 101 6.98 12.37 0.71
N VAL A 102 7.61 13.47 1.14
CA VAL A 102 7.68 14.72 0.36
C VAL A 102 8.72 14.64 -0.76
N ASP A 103 9.94 14.21 -0.46
CA ASP A 103 11.07 14.38 -1.38
C ASP A 103 11.24 13.26 -2.38
N LYS A 104 10.94 12.01 -2.00
CA LYS A 104 11.08 10.84 -2.85
C LYS A 104 9.76 10.42 -3.46
N LEU A 105 8.70 10.36 -2.65
CA LEU A 105 7.38 9.91 -3.11
C LEU A 105 6.53 11.01 -3.74
N LYS A 106 6.84 12.28 -3.45
CA LYS A 106 6.16 13.45 -4.03
C LYS A 106 4.64 13.43 -3.82
N PHE A 107 4.17 13.01 -2.64
CA PHE A 107 2.74 13.07 -2.31
C PHE A 107 2.22 14.49 -2.26
N VAL A 108 3.06 15.44 -1.85
CA VAL A 108 2.74 16.87 -1.87
C VAL A 108 3.81 17.62 -2.66
N GLN A 109 3.42 18.76 -3.23
CA GLN A 109 4.33 19.62 -3.99
C GLN A 109 4.85 20.76 -3.11
N LYS A 110 6.16 20.73 -2.80
CA LYS A 110 6.85 21.83 -2.11
C LYS A 110 6.59 23.18 -2.80
N GLY A 111 6.30 24.19 -2.00
CA GLY A 111 5.92 25.53 -2.43
C GLY A 111 4.45 25.68 -2.84
N LYS A 112 3.65 24.61 -2.78
CA LYS A 112 2.22 24.60 -3.14
C LYS A 112 1.35 23.80 -2.18
N SER A 113 1.92 23.33 -1.06
CA SER A 113 1.22 22.48 -0.12
C SER A 113 0.95 23.23 1.18
N TYR A 114 -0.18 22.95 1.82
CA TYR A 114 -0.40 23.39 3.21
C TYR A 114 0.68 22.86 4.16
N THR A 115 1.30 21.74 3.80
CA THR A 115 2.43 21.19 4.53
C THR A 115 3.67 22.10 4.50
N ASP A 116 3.79 23.06 3.57
CA ASP A 116 4.84 24.07 3.57
C ASP A 116 4.63 25.14 4.65
N LYS A 117 3.39 25.29 5.13
CA LYS A 117 2.98 26.32 6.10
C LYS A 117 2.84 25.78 7.52
N TYR A 118 2.27 24.58 7.66
CA TYR A 118 1.90 24.02 8.96
C TYR A 118 2.72 22.76 9.30
N LYS A 119 3.08 22.63 10.58
CA LYS A 119 3.58 21.36 11.12
C LYS A 119 2.42 20.36 11.18
N MET A 120 2.67 19.09 10.86
CA MET A 120 1.67 18.03 11.11
C MET A 120 1.64 17.69 12.60
N ILE A 121 0.46 17.36 13.10
CA ILE A 121 0.23 17.15 14.53
C ILE A 121 0.14 15.65 14.86
N ILE A 122 0.86 15.23 15.89
CA ILE A 122 0.75 13.90 16.50
C ILE A 122 0.07 14.08 17.84
N TRP A 123 -1.13 13.52 18.00
CA TRP A 123 -1.86 13.49 19.27
C TRP A 123 -1.57 12.19 19.99
N MET A 124 -1.17 12.26 21.26
CA MET A 124 -0.96 11.08 22.11
C MET A 124 -1.99 11.06 23.25
N TYR A 125 -2.89 10.06 23.21
CA TYR A 125 -3.96 9.90 24.19
C TYR A 125 -3.59 8.94 25.32
N ASP A 126 -4.06 9.26 26.52
CA ASP A 126 -4.00 8.42 27.73
C ASP A 126 -5.36 7.74 27.96
N ASP A 127 -5.70 6.81 27.07
CA ASP A 127 -6.89 5.96 27.17
C ASP A 127 -6.52 4.49 26.97
N ASN A 128 -7.48 3.60 27.20
CA ASN A 128 -7.30 2.15 27.02
C ASN A 128 -7.60 1.68 25.58
N GLU A 129 -7.83 2.60 24.64
CA GLU A 129 -8.07 2.23 23.24
C GLU A 129 -6.77 1.77 22.58
N LYS A 130 -6.91 0.90 21.57
CA LYS A 130 -5.78 0.40 20.77
C LYS A 130 -5.80 0.88 19.32
N THR A 131 -6.84 1.62 18.97
CA THR A 131 -7.05 2.14 17.62
C THR A 131 -6.17 3.37 17.42
N VAL A 132 -5.62 3.49 16.23
CA VAL A 132 -4.87 4.67 15.78
C VAL A 132 -5.32 4.99 14.38
N TYR A 133 -5.15 6.24 14.00
CA TYR A 133 -5.56 6.73 12.70
C TYR A 133 -4.70 7.92 12.29
N GLY A 134 -4.63 8.16 10.98
CA GLY A 134 -4.04 9.33 10.36
C GLY A 134 -5.05 10.02 9.46
N GLY A 135 -4.88 11.34 9.29
CA GLY A 135 -5.88 12.17 8.62
C GLY A 135 -5.45 13.62 8.52
N ALA A 136 -6.42 14.51 8.34
CA ALA A 136 -6.21 15.95 8.41
C ALA A 136 -7.48 16.67 8.84
N HIS A 137 -7.34 17.77 9.58
CA HIS A 137 -8.42 18.72 9.88
C HIS A 137 -7.96 20.13 9.49
N ASP A 138 -8.84 20.95 8.90
CA ASP A 138 -8.57 22.30 8.39
C ASP A 138 -7.21 22.45 7.65
N ASN A 139 -6.92 21.48 6.78
CA ASN A 139 -5.69 21.41 5.98
C ASN A 139 -4.39 21.23 6.79
N VAL A 140 -4.47 20.67 8.00
CA VAL A 140 -3.32 20.24 8.80
C VAL A 140 -3.34 18.72 8.90
N GLY A 141 -2.27 18.08 8.43
CA GLY A 141 -2.11 16.63 8.58
C GLY A 141 -1.96 16.24 10.04
N MET A 142 -2.62 15.17 10.46
CA MET A 142 -2.67 14.75 11.85
C MET A 142 -2.65 13.24 12.01
N THR A 143 -2.10 12.79 13.14
CA THR A 143 -2.19 11.40 13.59
C THR A 143 -2.63 11.33 15.04
N TRP A 144 -3.32 10.25 15.39
CA TRP A 144 -3.91 10.07 16.71
C TRP A 144 -3.48 8.71 17.27
N PHE A 145 -2.59 8.77 18.27
CA PHE A 145 -1.86 7.65 18.81
C PHE A 145 -2.19 7.34 20.26
N ARG A 146 -1.86 6.10 20.65
CA ARG A 146 -1.71 5.65 22.03
C ARG A 146 -0.31 5.05 22.19
N PRO A 147 0.29 5.11 23.40
CA PRO A 147 1.65 4.62 23.60
C PRO A 147 1.83 3.17 23.16
N CYS A 148 0.85 2.29 23.41
CA CYS A 148 0.92 0.87 23.04
C CYS A 148 1.13 0.56 21.54
N ARG A 149 1.03 1.56 20.65
CA ARG A 149 1.22 1.41 19.20
C ARG A 149 2.52 2.00 18.68
N ILE A 150 3.18 2.85 19.48
CA ILE A 150 4.44 3.55 19.16
C ILE A 150 5.32 3.76 20.41
N ASN A 151 5.38 2.78 21.31
CA ASN A 151 6.22 2.83 22.53
C ASN A 151 7.68 2.44 22.28
N GLY A 152 8.05 2.10 21.04
CA GLY A 152 9.44 1.82 20.66
C GLY A 152 9.64 1.64 19.16
N TYR A 153 10.92 1.67 18.75
CA TYR A 153 11.35 1.33 17.39
C TYR A 153 10.82 -0.05 16.97
N PRO A 154 10.38 -0.27 15.71
CA PRO A 154 10.62 0.53 14.50
C PRO A 154 9.59 1.62 14.16
N TYR A 155 8.59 1.87 15.00
CA TYR A 155 7.53 2.86 14.70
C TYR A 155 6.84 2.63 13.33
N CYS A 156 6.62 1.38 12.91
CA CYS A 156 5.91 1.06 11.66
C CYS A 156 4.54 1.75 11.59
N THR A 157 3.81 1.72 12.70
CA THR A 157 2.51 2.38 12.83
C THR A 157 2.60 3.88 12.56
N LEU A 158 3.67 4.55 13.00
CA LEU A 158 3.88 5.98 12.72
C LEU A 158 4.00 6.25 11.22
N ALA A 159 4.80 5.45 10.51
CA ALA A 159 4.95 5.59 9.06
C ALA A 159 3.63 5.35 8.32
N HIS A 160 2.84 4.36 8.76
CA HIS A 160 1.53 4.04 8.19
C HIS A 160 0.53 5.19 8.37
N GLU A 161 0.31 5.65 9.61
CA GLU A 161 -0.66 6.73 9.88
C GLU A 161 -0.22 8.08 9.31
N LEU A 162 1.09 8.35 9.29
CA LEU A 162 1.60 9.53 8.60
C LEU A 162 1.33 9.42 7.09
N GLY A 163 1.40 8.22 6.52
CA GLY A 163 0.98 7.95 5.13
C GLY A 163 -0.46 8.35 4.87
N HIS A 164 -1.39 8.00 5.77
CA HIS A 164 -2.77 8.49 5.68
C HIS A 164 -2.85 10.01 5.77
N SER A 165 -2.11 10.64 6.68
CA SER A 165 -2.08 12.11 6.78
C SER A 165 -1.68 12.76 5.45
N PHE A 166 -0.67 12.22 4.76
CA PHE A 166 -0.27 12.69 3.43
C PHE A 166 -1.34 12.47 2.35
N GLN A 167 -2.10 11.37 2.42
CA GLN A 167 -3.22 11.13 1.50
C GLN A 167 -4.30 12.21 1.66
N PHE A 168 -4.65 12.58 2.90
CA PHE A 168 -5.55 13.69 3.16
C PHE A 168 -4.95 15.05 2.78
N MET A 169 -3.63 15.22 2.91
CA MET A 169 -2.97 16.46 2.45
C MET A 169 -3.03 16.63 0.93
N VAL A 170 -3.01 15.55 0.15
CA VAL A 170 -3.26 15.63 -1.30
C VAL A 170 -4.62 16.27 -1.57
N GLU A 171 -5.65 15.87 -0.81
CA GLU A 171 -7.00 16.42 -0.94
C GLU A 171 -7.08 17.87 -0.49
N ALA A 172 -6.45 18.20 0.64
CA ALA A 172 -6.33 19.57 1.13
C ALA A 172 -5.65 20.50 0.10
N ASP A 173 -4.64 20.00 -0.62
CA ASP A 173 -3.91 20.72 -1.66
C ASP A 173 -4.68 20.79 -3.00
N GLY A 174 -5.92 20.28 -3.06
CA GLY A 174 -6.83 20.36 -4.21
C GLY A 174 -6.81 19.15 -5.14
N GLY A 175 -6.07 18.09 -4.81
CA GLY A 175 -6.16 16.80 -5.48
C GLY A 175 -7.49 16.10 -5.16
N LYS A 176 -7.97 15.24 -6.07
CA LYS A 176 -9.22 14.49 -5.83
C LYS A 176 -9.03 13.27 -4.92
N GLY A 177 -7.81 12.72 -4.84
CA GLY A 177 -7.52 11.53 -4.04
C GLY A 177 -8.39 10.32 -4.41
N PHE A 178 -8.65 9.43 -3.46
CA PHE A 178 -9.49 8.25 -3.70
C PHE A 178 -10.46 7.94 -2.54
N PRO A 179 -11.23 8.94 -2.06
CA PRO A 179 -12.06 8.83 -0.85
C PRO A 179 -12.95 7.59 -0.86
N GLY A 180 -12.98 6.90 0.27
CA GLY A 180 -13.78 5.70 0.51
C GLY A 180 -13.31 4.44 -0.23
N THR A 181 -12.18 4.48 -0.94
CA THR A 181 -11.59 3.28 -1.54
C THR A 181 -10.62 2.58 -0.59
N THR A 182 -10.36 1.30 -0.85
CA THR A 182 -9.33 0.51 -0.17
C THR A 182 -7.91 1.03 -0.47
N LEU A 183 -7.73 1.91 -1.46
CA LEU A 183 -6.42 2.41 -1.87
C LEU A 183 -5.69 3.16 -0.73
N TYR A 184 -6.41 3.76 0.22
CA TYR A 184 -5.80 4.39 1.40
C TYR A 184 -4.85 3.42 2.10
N GLU A 185 -5.34 2.22 2.39
CA GLU A 185 -4.61 1.17 3.12
C GLU A 185 -3.48 0.57 2.29
N TYR A 186 -3.73 0.31 1.00
CA TYR A 186 -2.68 -0.14 0.09
C TYR A 186 -1.54 0.86 0.02
N THR A 187 -1.89 2.14 -0.05
CA THR A 187 -0.92 3.23 -0.19
C THR A 187 -0.16 3.46 1.10
N SER A 188 -0.80 3.49 2.27
CA SER A 188 -0.11 3.65 3.55
C SER A 188 0.82 2.47 3.84
N GLN A 189 0.40 1.23 3.53
CA GLN A 189 1.27 0.06 3.61
C GLN A 189 2.45 0.11 2.63
N TRP A 190 2.22 0.58 1.40
CA TRP A 190 3.29 0.77 0.44
C TRP A 190 4.29 1.84 0.92
N MET A 191 3.80 2.97 1.44
CA MET A 191 4.62 4.05 1.99
C MET A 191 5.46 3.56 3.18
N LEU A 192 4.86 2.79 4.10
CA LEU A 192 5.56 2.10 5.18
C LEU A 192 6.68 1.21 4.63
N TRP A 193 6.40 0.38 3.62
CA TRP A 193 7.40 -0.51 3.04
C TRP A 193 8.54 0.21 2.30
N GLN A 194 8.35 1.47 1.89
CA GLN A 194 9.43 2.29 1.32
C GLN A 194 10.43 2.75 2.38
N VAL A 195 9.97 3.04 3.60
CA VAL A 195 10.81 3.54 4.70
C VAL A 195 11.26 2.45 5.67
N HIS A 196 10.61 1.28 5.62
CA HIS A 196 10.97 0.04 6.30
C HIS A 196 10.98 -1.13 5.31
N PRO A 197 12.07 -1.34 4.54
CA PRO A 197 12.17 -2.44 3.58
C PRO A 197 11.96 -3.83 4.19
N ASP A 198 12.36 -4.01 5.45
CA ASP A 198 12.19 -5.25 6.22
C ASP A 198 10.78 -5.43 6.82
N TRP A 199 9.83 -4.54 6.51
CA TRP A 199 8.44 -4.63 6.97
C TRP A 199 7.81 -6.00 6.69
N VAL A 200 8.11 -6.60 5.53
CA VAL A 200 7.66 -7.95 5.16
C VAL A 200 8.17 -9.05 6.10
N THR A 201 9.19 -8.77 6.91
CA THR A 201 9.71 -9.65 7.96
C THR A 201 9.19 -9.23 9.34
N ILE A 202 9.18 -7.93 9.65
CA ILE A 202 8.69 -7.37 10.92
C ILE A 202 7.21 -7.73 11.14
N GLU A 203 6.38 -7.58 10.10
CA GLU A 203 4.95 -7.86 10.10
C GLU A 203 4.59 -8.94 9.07
N ASN A 204 5.35 -10.05 9.07
CA ASN A 204 5.30 -11.10 8.05
C ASN A 204 3.91 -11.72 7.83
N TYR A 205 2.99 -11.60 8.78
CA TYR A 205 1.60 -12.04 8.60
C TYR A 205 0.90 -11.35 7.41
N HIS A 206 1.27 -10.11 7.07
CA HIS A 206 0.75 -9.42 5.88
C HIS A 206 1.17 -10.13 4.59
N LEU A 207 2.46 -10.46 4.45
CA LEU A 207 2.96 -11.21 3.30
C LEU A 207 2.35 -12.61 3.24
N ASN A 208 2.28 -13.32 4.37
CA ASN A 208 1.67 -14.66 4.43
C ASN A 208 0.19 -14.66 4.03
N ASN A 209 -0.54 -13.58 4.34
CA ASN A 209 -1.92 -13.43 3.91
C ASN A 209 -2.01 -13.10 2.41
N TYR A 210 -1.17 -12.19 1.89
CA TYR A 210 -1.11 -11.90 0.47
C TYR A 210 -0.85 -13.14 -0.39
N MET A 211 0.07 -14.00 0.05
CA MET A 211 0.43 -15.24 -0.66
C MET A 211 -0.74 -16.24 -0.79
N LYS A 212 -1.79 -16.11 0.02
CA LYS A 212 -3.05 -16.89 -0.09
C LYS A 212 -4.10 -16.20 -0.95
N GLN A 213 -3.88 -14.95 -1.31
CA GLN A 213 -4.89 -14.01 -1.83
C GLN A 213 -4.46 -13.36 -3.16
N THR A 214 -3.42 -13.88 -3.81
CA THR A 214 -2.89 -13.37 -5.09
C THR A 214 -3.90 -13.45 -6.25
N HIS A 215 -4.92 -14.29 -6.12
CA HIS A 215 -5.97 -14.46 -7.12
C HIS A 215 -7.03 -13.34 -7.09
N TYR A 216 -7.10 -12.52 -6.04
CA TYR A 216 -8.04 -11.39 -5.99
C TYR A 216 -7.64 -10.26 -6.94
N THR A 217 -8.62 -9.46 -7.36
CA THR A 217 -8.38 -8.27 -8.17
C THR A 217 -7.49 -7.25 -7.45
N LEU A 218 -6.90 -6.32 -8.22
CA LEU A 218 -6.25 -5.15 -7.67
C LEU A 218 -7.18 -4.40 -6.71
N PHE A 219 -6.61 -3.92 -5.61
CA PHE A 219 -7.29 -3.12 -4.60
C PHE A 219 -8.46 -3.84 -3.92
N HIS A 220 -8.51 -5.17 -3.95
CA HIS A 220 -9.51 -5.93 -3.24
C HIS A 220 -9.47 -5.70 -1.73
N LYS A 221 -10.64 -5.60 -1.10
CA LYS A 221 -10.79 -5.31 0.33
C LYS A 221 -10.08 -6.32 1.23
N THR A 222 -10.15 -7.61 0.90
CA THR A 222 -9.46 -8.68 1.65
C THR A 222 -7.95 -8.45 1.73
N ASN A 223 -7.38 -7.82 0.71
CA ASN A 223 -5.94 -7.59 0.56
C ASN A 223 -5.49 -6.18 1.02
N GLN A 224 -6.37 -5.36 1.60
CA GLN A 224 -6.11 -3.93 1.82
C GLN A 224 -4.87 -3.61 2.64
N TYR A 225 -4.50 -4.48 3.57
CA TYR A 225 -3.28 -4.34 4.37
C TYR A 225 -2.10 -5.18 3.86
N CYS A 226 -2.30 -6.04 2.87
CA CYS A 226 -1.37 -7.14 2.54
C CYS A 226 -0.70 -6.97 1.18
N ALA A 227 -1.30 -6.18 0.27
CA ALA A 227 -0.98 -6.26 -1.15
C ALA A 227 -0.34 -4.99 -1.80
N PRO A 228 0.68 -4.32 -1.19
CA PRO A 228 1.32 -3.14 -1.80
C PRO A 228 2.24 -3.47 -3.00
N GLN A 229 2.37 -4.73 -3.41
CA GLN A 229 3.39 -5.19 -4.35
C GLN A 229 3.21 -4.62 -5.76
N PHE A 230 1.97 -4.44 -6.23
CA PHE A 230 1.75 -3.81 -7.54
C PHE A 230 2.17 -2.35 -7.56
N MET A 231 2.03 -1.63 -6.44
CA MET A 231 2.53 -0.25 -6.32
C MET A 231 4.06 -0.20 -6.31
N GLU A 232 4.71 -1.21 -5.72
CA GLU A 232 6.16 -1.40 -5.83
C GLU A 232 6.59 -1.64 -7.28
N TYR A 233 5.89 -2.51 -8.00
CA TYR A 233 6.17 -2.75 -9.42
C TYR A 233 5.99 -1.49 -10.28
N TRP A 234 4.91 -0.73 -10.09
CA TRP A 234 4.68 0.51 -10.83
C TRP A 234 5.74 1.56 -10.50
N SER A 235 6.18 1.64 -9.25
CA SER A 235 7.26 2.54 -8.84
C SER A 235 8.61 2.13 -9.43
N TYR A 236 8.88 0.84 -9.55
CA TYR A 236 10.03 0.33 -10.30
C TYR A 236 9.96 0.74 -11.78
N LYS A 237 8.78 0.67 -12.40
CA LYS A 237 8.60 0.97 -13.83
C LYS A 237 8.60 2.46 -14.17
N HIS A 238 7.96 3.29 -13.35
CA HIS A 238 7.68 4.69 -13.63
C HIS A 238 8.37 5.67 -12.68
N GLY A 239 9.12 5.16 -11.70
CA GLY A 239 9.72 5.94 -10.61
C GLY A 239 8.78 6.12 -9.42
N LEU A 240 9.37 6.31 -8.23
CA LEU A 240 8.65 6.49 -6.96
C LEU A 240 7.50 7.52 -6.99
N PRO A 241 7.60 8.67 -7.71
CA PRO A 241 6.53 9.66 -7.73
C PRO A 241 5.22 9.19 -8.37
N VAL A 242 5.20 8.08 -9.12
CA VAL A 242 3.99 7.64 -9.86
C VAL A 242 2.79 7.44 -8.94
N ILE A 243 3.01 6.94 -7.72
CA ILE A 243 1.92 6.74 -6.75
C ILE A 243 1.40 8.10 -6.25
N GLY A 244 2.28 9.03 -5.86
CA GLY A 244 1.86 10.38 -5.46
C GLY A 244 1.11 11.11 -6.59
N ARG A 245 1.52 10.90 -7.84
CA ARG A 245 0.81 11.40 -9.02
C ARG A 245 -0.57 10.76 -9.22
N MET A 246 -0.72 9.46 -8.96
CA MET A 246 -2.06 8.84 -8.99
C MET A 246 -3.02 9.56 -8.04
N TRP A 247 -2.57 9.90 -6.83
CA TRP A 247 -3.39 10.59 -5.84
C TRP A 247 -3.71 12.04 -6.24
N SER A 248 -2.70 12.80 -6.67
CA SER A 248 -2.84 14.23 -6.96
C SER A 248 -3.48 14.54 -8.31
N GLU A 249 -3.29 13.68 -9.32
CA GLU A 249 -3.78 13.90 -10.69
C GLU A 249 -5.10 13.17 -11.00
N ALA A 250 -5.71 12.47 -10.04
CA ALA A 250 -6.97 11.74 -10.23
C ALA A 250 -8.11 12.66 -10.69
N LEU A 251 -8.93 12.20 -11.65
CA LEU A 251 -10.13 12.91 -12.08
C LEU A 251 -11.38 12.38 -11.37
N LYS A 252 -12.44 13.20 -11.34
CA LYS A 252 -13.69 12.95 -10.59
C LYS A 252 -14.27 11.54 -10.80
N GLU A 253 -14.35 11.09 -12.04
CA GLU A 253 -14.97 9.80 -12.40
C GLU A 253 -14.00 8.61 -12.35
N GLU A 254 -12.70 8.86 -12.16
CA GLU A 254 -11.67 7.83 -12.23
C GLU A 254 -11.53 7.05 -10.91
N ASP A 255 -11.34 5.75 -11.07
CA ASP A 255 -10.81 4.87 -10.04
C ASP A 255 -9.26 4.80 -10.13
N PRO A 256 -8.59 4.11 -9.20
CA PRO A 256 -7.13 4.07 -9.18
C PRO A 256 -6.51 3.49 -10.46
N VAL A 257 -7.13 2.43 -11.04
CA VAL A 257 -6.62 1.79 -12.27
C VAL A 257 -6.78 2.72 -13.47
N SER A 258 -7.95 3.34 -13.64
CA SER A 258 -8.20 4.30 -14.72
C SER A 258 -7.25 5.51 -14.62
N THR A 259 -7.02 6.01 -13.40
CA THR A 259 -6.08 7.11 -13.16
C THR A 259 -4.67 6.71 -13.56
N TYR A 260 -4.19 5.55 -13.09
CA TYR A 260 -2.87 5.02 -13.44
C TYR A 260 -2.71 4.96 -14.95
N MET A 261 -3.62 4.26 -15.64
CA MET A 261 -3.58 4.09 -17.09
C MET A 261 -3.53 5.42 -17.85
N ARG A 262 -4.30 6.43 -17.42
CA ARG A 262 -4.26 7.76 -18.04
C ARG A 262 -2.91 8.46 -17.82
N ILE A 263 -2.42 8.55 -16.58
CA ILE A 263 -1.22 9.34 -16.27
C ILE A 263 0.08 8.71 -16.79
N THR A 264 0.08 7.39 -17.00
CA THR A 264 1.20 6.64 -17.59
C THR A 264 1.02 6.41 -19.09
N LYS A 265 -0.14 6.76 -19.65
CA LYS A 265 -0.53 6.50 -21.05
C LYS A 265 -0.52 5.00 -21.39
N THR A 266 -0.85 4.17 -20.42
CA THR A 266 -0.92 2.72 -20.55
C THR A 266 -2.30 2.32 -21.10
N SER A 267 -2.32 1.66 -22.26
CA SER A 267 -3.55 1.06 -22.81
C SER A 267 -3.98 -0.15 -21.97
N GLN A 268 -5.23 -0.61 -22.12
CA GLN A 268 -5.71 -1.81 -21.42
C GLN A 268 -4.82 -3.03 -21.70
N ASP A 269 -4.35 -3.15 -22.94
CA ASP A 269 -3.52 -4.26 -23.32
C ASP A 269 -2.15 -4.21 -22.66
N LEU A 270 -1.48 -3.05 -22.70
CA LEU A 270 -0.21 -2.82 -22.00
C LEU A 270 -0.35 -2.97 -20.49
N PHE A 271 -1.49 -2.59 -19.92
CA PHE A 271 -1.79 -2.80 -18.51
C PHE A 271 -1.82 -4.29 -18.18
N ASN A 272 -2.49 -5.10 -18.99
CA ASN A 272 -2.48 -6.56 -18.82
C ASN A 272 -1.06 -7.16 -18.93
N GLU A 273 -0.19 -6.61 -19.79
CA GLU A 273 1.21 -7.04 -19.88
C GLU A 273 1.99 -6.68 -18.61
N GLU A 274 1.74 -5.49 -18.04
CA GLU A 274 2.32 -5.07 -16.77
C GLU A 274 1.88 -5.94 -15.61
N ILE A 275 0.58 -6.30 -15.54
CA ILE A 275 0.08 -7.22 -14.53
C ILE A 275 0.77 -8.57 -14.60
N TYR A 276 0.95 -9.09 -15.82
CA TYR A 276 1.66 -10.35 -16.03
C TYR A 276 3.15 -10.25 -15.64
N ASP A 277 3.88 -9.23 -16.12
CA ASP A 277 5.30 -9.07 -15.78
C ASP A 277 5.49 -8.92 -14.26
N ALA A 278 4.66 -8.11 -13.60
CA ALA A 278 4.65 -7.96 -12.15
C ALA A 278 4.44 -9.31 -11.44
N ALA A 279 3.40 -10.06 -11.82
CA ALA A 279 3.11 -11.36 -11.25
C ALA A 279 4.29 -12.33 -11.39
N THR A 280 4.95 -12.37 -12.55
CA THR A 280 6.13 -13.24 -12.75
C THR A 280 7.31 -12.87 -11.84
N ARG A 281 7.52 -11.58 -11.58
CA ARG A 281 8.57 -11.09 -10.66
C ARG A 281 8.23 -11.33 -9.20
N PHE A 282 6.95 -11.29 -8.84
CA PHE A 282 6.52 -11.60 -7.47
C PHE A 282 6.72 -13.08 -7.14
N VAL A 283 6.64 -14.01 -8.12
CA VAL A 283 6.96 -15.43 -7.88
C VAL A 283 8.37 -15.61 -7.34
N THR A 284 9.32 -14.80 -7.82
CA THR A 284 10.74 -14.88 -7.45
C THR A 284 11.22 -13.73 -6.59
N TRP A 285 10.32 -12.84 -6.16
CA TRP A 285 10.57 -11.60 -5.42
C TRP A 285 11.81 -10.83 -5.87
N ASP A 286 11.91 -10.54 -7.16
CA ASP A 286 13.15 -10.04 -7.72
C ASP A 286 13.12 -8.67 -8.39
N LEU A 287 12.20 -7.84 -7.94
CA LEU A 287 12.31 -6.41 -8.17
C LEU A 287 13.56 -5.85 -7.46
N PRO A 288 14.38 -5.01 -8.13
CA PRO A 288 15.69 -4.62 -7.61
C PRO A 288 15.71 -4.08 -6.18
N ARG A 289 14.75 -3.23 -5.81
CA ARG A 289 14.68 -2.61 -4.47
C ARG A 289 14.46 -3.63 -3.37
N ILE A 290 13.56 -4.59 -3.60
CA ILE A 290 13.09 -5.53 -2.57
C ILE A 290 13.82 -6.86 -2.62
N LYS A 291 14.64 -7.11 -3.65
CA LYS A 291 15.27 -8.41 -3.88
C LYS A 291 16.05 -8.91 -2.67
N SER A 292 16.84 -8.06 -2.00
CA SER A 292 17.66 -8.47 -0.85
C SER A 292 16.84 -8.85 0.38
N VAL A 293 15.66 -8.26 0.54
CA VAL A 293 14.80 -8.45 1.74
C VAL A 293 13.69 -9.47 1.49
N CYS A 294 13.31 -9.70 0.22
CA CYS A 294 12.21 -10.60 -0.13
C CYS A 294 12.64 -11.92 -0.78
N SER A 295 13.91 -12.08 -1.19
CA SER A 295 14.33 -13.31 -1.89
C SER A 295 14.16 -14.59 -1.08
N SER A 296 14.16 -14.49 0.26
CA SER A 296 13.87 -15.62 1.14
C SER A 296 12.46 -16.17 0.99
N TYR A 297 11.50 -15.34 0.56
CA TYR A 297 10.09 -15.71 0.36
C TYR A 297 9.78 -16.17 -1.07
N ALA A 298 10.81 -16.30 -1.92
CA ALA A 298 10.65 -16.65 -3.33
C ALA A 298 10.22 -18.11 -3.49
N ASN A 299 9.39 -18.39 -4.50
CA ASN A 299 8.92 -19.73 -4.81
C ASN A 299 8.04 -20.37 -3.72
N GLU A 300 7.36 -19.55 -2.92
CA GLU A 300 6.45 -20.00 -1.86
C GLU A 300 4.96 -19.91 -2.23
N HIS A 301 4.65 -19.49 -3.46
CA HIS A 301 3.28 -19.36 -3.94
C HIS A 301 2.53 -20.69 -3.90
N ARG A 302 1.24 -20.59 -3.61
CA ARG A 302 0.32 -21.74 -3.53
C ARG A 302 -0.78 -21.58 -4.56
N CYS A 303 -1.16 -22.70 -5.15
CA CYS A 303 -2.25 -22.81 -6.11
C CYS A 303 -2.75 -24.25 -6.07
N LYS A 304 -4.02 -24.49 -6.40
CA LYS A 304 -4.55 -25.84 -6.54
C LYS A 304 -5.27 -26.03 -7.87
N LEU A 305 -5.04 -27.18 -8.49
CA LEU A 305 -5.70 -27.60 -9.72
C LEU A 305 -6.43 -28.92 -9.49
N LYS A 306 -7.69 -28.99 -9.92
CA LYS A 306 -8.45 -30.23 -9.93
C LYS A 306 -8.14 -31.02 -11.20
N LYS A 307 -7.72 -32.26 -11.05
CA LYS A 307 -7.61 -33.21 -12.18
C LYS A 307 -9.00 -33.47 -12.77
N MET A 308 -9.10 -33.31 -14.09
CA MET A 308 -10.32 -33.60 -14.85
C MET A 308 -10.12 -34.95 -15.57
N GLY A 309 -10.47 -35.03 -16.86
CA GLY A 309 -10.14 -36.16 -17.74
C GLY A 309 -9.17 -35.75 -18.86
N ASN A 310 -8.67 -36.73 -19.62
CA ASN A 310 -7.91 -36.50 -20.87
C ASN A 310 -6.66 -35.60 -20.74
N GLY A 311 -6.07 -35.57 -19.54
CA GLY A 311 -4.88 -34.78 -19.20
C GLY A 311 -5.13 -33.32 -18.86
N TRP A 312 -6.40 -32.91 -18.73
CA TRP A 312 -6.76 -31.55 -18.32
C TRP A 312 -6.79 -31.39 -16.80
N TYR A 313 -6.35 -30.22 -16.35
CA TYR A 313 -6.36 -29.77 -14.95
C TYR A 313 -6.99 -28.39 -14.88
N GLN A 314 -8.02 -28.23 -14.06
CA GLN A 314 -8.78 -26.99 -13.95
C GLN A 314 -8.42 -26.24 -12.66
N ILE A 315 -8.34 -24.92 -12.72
CA ILE A 315 -8.22 -24.09 -11.52
C ILE A 315 -9.38 -24.34 -10.56
N THR A 316 -9.10 -24.45 -9.26
CA THR A 316 -10.15 -24.56 -8.24
C THR A 316 -10.79 -23.20 -7.98
N LYS A 317 -12.03 -23.21 -7.46
CA LYS A 317 -12.77 -21.99 -7.12
C LYS A 317 -12.00 -21.06 -6.18
N GLU A 318 -11.39 -21.63 -5.14
CA GLU A 318 -10.61 -20.92 -4.11
C GLU A 318 -9.33 -20.23 -4.61
N TYR A 319 -8.85 -20.56 -5.83
CA TYR A 319 -7.70 -19.91 -6.46
C TYR A 319 -8.04 -19.29 -7.81
N CYS A 320 -9.32 -19.20 -8.18
CA CYS A 320 -9.70 -18.66 -9.49
C CYS A 320 -9.29 -17.19 -9.58
N PRO A 321 -8.47 -16.79 -10.58
CA PRO A 321 -8.05 -15.41 -10.68
C PRO A 321 -9.24 -14.53 -11.04
N GLN A 322 -9.41 -13.46 -10.30
CA GLN A 322 -10.26 -12.33 -10.66
C GLN A 322 -9.52 -11.41 -11.64
N SER A 323 -10.17 -10.34 -12.11
CA SER A 323 -9.54 -9.34 -12.98
C SER A 323 -8.23 -8.85 -12.38
N TYR A 324 -7.11 -9.01 -13.09
CA TYR A 324 -5.76 -8.66 -12.65
C TYR A 324 -5.18 -9.47 -11.48
N GLY A 325 -5.94 -10.41 -10.91
CA GLY A 325 -5.43 -11.41 -10.01
C GLY A 325 -4.58 -12.46 -10.75
N TYR A 326 -3.76 -13.20 -10.01
CA TYR A 326 -2.84 -14.17 -10.60
C TYR A 326 -2.68 -15.47 -9.83
N ASN A 327 -2.21 -16.48 -10.54
CA ASN A 327 -1.78 -17.75 -9.99
C ASN A 327 -0.33 -18.02 -10.36
N ALA A 328 0.38 -18.68 -9.46
CA ALA A 328 1.67 -19.31 -9.75
C ALA A 328 1.55 -20.80 -9.46
N ILE A 329 1.67 -21.60 -10.52
CA ILE A 329 1.45 -23.04 -10.54
C ILE A 329 2.82 -23.72 -10.58
N ARG A 330 3.16 -24.47 -9.53
CA ARG A 330 4.46 -25.13 -9.44
C ARG A 330 4.49 -26.39 -10.32
N LEU A 331 5.54 -26.52 -11.11
CA LEU A 331 5.77 -27.68 -11.96
C LEU A 331 6.94 -28.51 -11.42
N LYS A 332 6.96 -29.80 -11.74
CA LYS A 332 8.19 -30.58 -11.63
C LYS A 332 9.19 -30.05 -12.66
N VAL A 333 10.47 -30.06 -12.30
CA VAL A 333 11.54 -29.60 -13.19
C VAL A 333 12.04 -30.79 -14.01
N PRO A 334 11.79 -30.86 -15.34
CA PRO A 334 12.38 -31.88 -16.18
C PRO A 334 13.87 -31.56 -16.46
N LYS A 335 14.56 -32.44 -17.19
CA LYS A 335 15.94 -32.17 -17.63
C LYS A 335 16.01 -30.85 -18.43
N GLY A 336 17.09 -30.10 -18.25
CA GLY A 336 17.40 -28.94 -19.11
C GLY A 336 17.39 -29.30 -20.60
N GLY A 337 16.93 -28.37 -21.43
CA GLY A 337 16.67 -28.56 -22.86
C GLY A 337 15.33 -29.25 -23.19
N THR A 338 14.57 -29.74 -22.20
CA THR A 338 13.23 -30.30 -22.44
C THR A 338 12.28 -29.23 -22.98
N VAL A 339 11.63 -29.50 -24.10
CA VAL A 339 10.58 -28.64 -24.67
C VAL A 339 9.24 -29.03 -24.06
N ILE A 340 8.73 -28.23 -23.14
CA ILE A 340 7.40 -28.40 -22.55
C ILE A 340 6.35 -27.84 -23.50
N ASP A 341 5.23 -28.55 -23.66
CA ASP A 341 4.07 -28.08 -24.42
C ASP A 341 2.90 -27.79 -23.46
N LEU A 342 2.23 -26.66 -23.65
CA LEU A 342 1.10 -26.20 -22.84
C LEU A 342 -0.08 -25.79 -23.73
N THR A 343 -1.22 -26.44 -23.53
CA THR A 343 -2.51 -26.03 -24.09
C THR A 343 -3.35 -25.40 -23.00
N PHE A 344 -3.91 -24.22 -23.28
CA PHE A 344 -4.73 -23.45 -22.35
C PHE A 344 -6.17 -23.35 -22.87
N GLU A 345 -7.15 -23.44 -21.98
CA GLU A 345 -8.55 -23.19 -22.29
C GLU A 345 -9.17 -22.26 -21.26
N GLY A 346 -9.63 -21.10 -21.74
CA GLY A 346 -10.44 -20.18 -20.96
C GLY A 346 -11.86 -20.75 -20.79
N MET A 347 -12.42 -20.59 -19.60
CA MET A 347 -13.71 -21.18 -19.22
C MET A 347 -14.66 -20.18 -18.56
N ALA A 348 -14.48 -18.88 -18.82
CA ALA A 348 -15.31 -17.82 -18.25
C ALA A 348 -16.80 -18.05 -18.56
N GLY A 349 -17.64 -17.95 -17.52
CA GLY A 349 -19.06 -18.28 -17.57
C GLY A 349 -19.40 -19.71 -17.15
N ASN A 350 -18.40 -20.54 -16.81
CA ASN A 350 -18.66 -21.87 -16.25
C ASN A 350 -19.39 -21.84 -14.91
N GLU A 351 -20.23 -22.86 -14.69
CA GLU A 351 -20.95 -23.05 -13.43
C GLU A 351 -20.00 -23.14 -12.22
N GLY A 352 -20.45 -22.58 -11.10
CA GLY A 352 -19.66 -22.50 -9.86
C GLY A 352 -18.74 -21.28 -9.77
N PHE A 353 -18.51 -20.56 -10.87
CA PHE A 353 -17.72 -19.32 -10.89
C PHE A 353 -18.62 -18.09 -11.02
N TYR A 354 -18.25 -17.01 -10.34
CA TYR A 354 -18.96 -15.74 -10.50
C TYR A 354 -18.56 -15.11 -11.83
N SER A 355 -19.53 -14.93 -12.71
CA SER A 355 -19.30 -14.47 -14.08
C SER A 355 -20.01 -13.14 -14.31
N GLU A 356 -19.24 -12.13 -14.68
CA GLU A 356 -19.73 -10.84 -15.15
C GLU A 356 -18.87 -10.42 -16.35
N ASN A 357 -19.46 -9.71 -17.32
CA ASN A 357 -18.72 -9.17 -18.47
C ASN A 357 -17.85 -10.21 -19.22
N LYS A 358 -18.32 -11.46 -19.32
CA LYS A 358 -17.56 -12.58 -19.92
C LYS A 358 -17.09 -12.34 -21.37
N ALA A 359 -17.69 -11.39 -22.08
CA ALA A 359 -17.25 -10.98 -23.41
C ALA A 359 -15.85 -10.34 -23.40
N TYR A 360 -15.39 -9.83 -22.27
CA TYR A 360 -14.05 -9.26 -22.09
C TYR A 360 -13.07 -10.25 -21.44
N ALA A 361 -13.44 -11.53 -21.31
CA ALA A 361 -12.60 -12.54 -20.68
C ALA A 361 -11.28 -12.73 -21.43
N GLY A 362 -10.18 -12.59 -20.71
CA GLY A 362 -8.84 -12.82 -21.24
C GLY A 362 -7.87 -13.25 -20.16
N TRP A 363 -6.79 -13.90 -20.58
CA TRP A 363 -5.70 -14.32 -19.71
C TRP A 363 -4.36 -13.94 -20.32
N ARG A 364 -3.35 -13.74 -19.46
CA ARG A 364 -1.93 -13.77 -19.84
C ARG A 364 -1.26 -14.93 -19.11
N TYR A 365 -0.38 -15.65 -19.80
CA TYR A 365 0.29 -16.79 -19.20
C TYR A 365 1.67 -17.08 -19.78
N GLY A 366 2.51 -17.73 -18.99
CA GLY A 366 3.84 -18.17 -19.40
C GLY A 366 4.67 -18.67 -18.21
N PHE A 367 5.91 -19.05 -18.47
CA PHE A 367 6.76 -19.76 -17.52
C PHE A 367 7.79 -18.86 -16.87
N VAL A 368 8.10 -19.17 -15.61
CA VAL A 368 9.24 -18.62 -14.87
C VAL A 368 10.12 -19.78 -14.42
N ALA A 369 11.36 -19.80 -14.87
CA ALA A 369 12.38 -20.73 -14.42
C ALA A 369 13.41 -19.99 -13.55
N MET A 370 13.63 -20.47 -12.33
CA MET A 370 14.71 -20.00 -11.46
C MET A 370 15.81 -21.04 -11.43
N GLN A 371 17.01 -20.67 -11.87
CA GLN A 371 18.19 -21.53 -11.88
C GLN A 371 18.82 -21.62 -10.48
N LYS A 372 19.64 -22.66 -10.24
CA LYS A 372 20.35 -22.88 -8.95
C LYS A 372 21.20 -21.70 -8.49
N ASN A 373 21.72 -20.90 -9.42
CA ASN A 373 22.48 -19.68 -9.13
C ASN A 373 21.59 -18.45 -8.86
N GLY A 374 20.28 -18.64 -8.80
CA GLY A 374 19.28 -17.61 -8.61
C GLY A 374 18.90 -16.85 -9.88
N LYS A 375 19.50 -17.08 -11.05
CA LYS A 375 19.10 -16.39 -12.30
C LYS A 375 17.68 -16.78 -12.70
N ARG A 376 16.88 -15.80 -13.15
CA ARG A 376 15.53 -16.02 -13.68
C ARG A 376 15.53 -16.03 -15.19
N VAL A 377 14.75 -16.93 -15.76
CA VAL A 377 14.39 -16.95 -17.18
C VAL A 377 12.87 -16.88 -17.28
N TYR A 378 12.39 -15.80 -17.88
CA TYR A 378 10.97 -15.59 -18.15
C TYR A 378 10.68 -16.02 -19.59
N SER A 379 9.64 -16.82 -19.80
CA SER A 379 9.22 -17.14 -21.16
C SER A 379 8.58 -15.92 -21.84
N LYS A 380 8.36 -16.02 -23.15
CA LYS A 380 7.42 -15.14 -23.83
C LYS A 380 6.05 -15.22 -23.12
N MET A 381 5.45 -14.06 -22.88
CA MET A 381 4.05 -13.97 -22.44
C MET A 381 3.11 -14.36 -23.57
N ASN A 382 2.17 -15.25 -23.27
CA ASN A 382 1.13 -15.69 -24.19
C ASN A 382 -0.22 -15.07 -23.79
N ARG A 383 -1.14 -15.03 -24.76
CA ARG A 383 -2.50 -14.53 -24.59
C ARG A 383 -3.47 -15.67 -24.80
N ALA A 384 -4.48 -15.76 -23.95
CA ALA A 384 -5.57 -16.71 -24.12
C ALA A 384 -6.91 -16.00 -24.15
N VAL A 385 -7.80 -16.51 -25.01
CA VAL A 385 -9.21 -16.15 -25.10
C VAL A 385 -10.08 -17.23 -24.45
N ASN A 386 -11.38 -16.96 -24.33
CA ASN A 386 -12.37 -17.85 -23.72
C ASN A 386 -12.77 -19.05 -24.61
N SER A 387 -11.77 -19.84 -24.99
CA SER A 387 -11.90 -21.08 -25.76
C SER A 387 -10.64 -21.93 -25.57
N VAL A 388 -10.56 -23.07 -26.26
CA VAL A 388 -9.28 -23.77 -26.44
C VAL A 388 -8.34 -22.88 -27.25
N ASN A 389 -7.11 -22.70 -26.77
CA ASN A 389 -6.08 -21.89 -27.41
C ASN A 389 -5.01 -22.80 -28.04
N GLN A 390 -4.20 -22.22 -28.93
CA GLN A 390 -3.08 -22.94 -29.54
C GLN A 390 -2.06 -23.38 -28.49
N THR A 391 -1.44 -24.54 -28.73
CA THR A 391 -0.37 -25.05 -27.89
C THR A 391 0.88 -24.17 -28.03
N VAL A 392 1.44 -23.77 -26.90
CA VAL A 392 2.69 -23.01 -26.81
C VAL A 392 3.78 -23.88 -26.21
N ASN A 393 5.04 -23.54 -26.49
CA ASN A 393 6.19 -24.30 -26.03
C ASN A 393 7.16 -23.45 -25.21
N PHE A 394 7.89 -24.11 -24.30
CA PHE A 394 8.96 -23.52 -23.50
C PHE A 394 10.11 -24.51 -23.34
N ILE A 395 11.33 -24.06 -23.65
CA ILE A 395 12.54 -24.85 -23.45
C ILE A 395 13.04 -24.61 -22.04
N VAL A 396 13.07 -25.65 -21.21
CA VAL A 396 13.53 -25.54 -19.82
C VAL A 396 15.03 -25.24 -19.81
N PRO A 397 15.48 -24.13 -19.20
CA PRO A 397 16.89 -23.83 -19.07
C PRO A 397 17.64 -24.88 -18.28
N ASP A 398 18.93 -25.06 -18.57
CA ASP A 398 19.82 -25.86 -17.73
C ASP A 398 19.87 -25.31 -16.30
N ASP A 399 20.18 -26.19 -15.35
CA ASP A 399 20.26 -25.86 -13.92
C ASP A 399 19.01 -25.18 -13.33
N THR A 400 17.83 -25.37 -13.94
CA THR A 400 16.56 -24.96 -13.34
C THR A 400 16.37 -25.66 -11.99
N GLN A 401 16.09 -24.89 -10.95
CA GLN A 401 15.77 -25.36 -9.59
C GLN A 401 14.26 -25.27 -9.33
N PHE A 402 13.62 -24.20 -9.80
CA PHE A 402 12.17 -24.02 -9.72
C PHE A 402 11.60 -23.68 -11.09
N LEU A 403 10.47 -24.29 -11.42
CA LEU A 403 9.73 -24.03 -12.64
C LEU A 403 8.26 -23.74 -12.29
N TRP A 404 7.77 -22.60 -12.76
CA TRP A 404 6.43 -22.11 -12.51
C TRP A 404 5.71 -21.79 -13.81
N LEU A 405 4.42 -22.06 -13.86
CA LEU A 405 3.49 -21.45 -14.82
C LEU A 405 2.75 -20.33 -14.11
N VAL A 406 2.84 -19.12 -14.64
CA VAL A 406 2.11 -17.95 -14.13
C VAL A 406 0.93 -17.68 -15.05
N VAL A 407 -0.24 -17.45 -14.46
CA VAL A 407 -1.49 -17.12 -15.17
C VAL A 407 -2.12 -15.91 -14.50
N THR A 408 -2.49 -14.88 -15.26
CA THR A 408 -3.21 -13.71 -14.76
C THR A 408 -4.58 -13.58 -15.42
N GLY A 409 -5.57 -13.10 -14.67
CA GLY A 409 -6.81 -12.58 -15.25
C GLY A 409 -6.51 -11.26 -15.95
N ALA A 410 -6.80 -11.18 -17.24
CA ALA A 410 -6.36 -10.08 -18.10
C ALA A 410 -7.50 -9.64 -19.02
N PRO A 411 -8.52 -8.96 -18.47
CA PRO A 411 -9.70 -8.59 -19.24
C PRO A 411 -9.35 -7.60 -20.35
N ASP A 412 -10.03 -7.70 -21.49
CA ASP A 412 -9.85 -6.80 -22.64
C ASP A 412 -10.42 -5.39 -22.41
N LYS A 413 -11.14 -5.20 -21.30
CA LYS A 413 -11.65 -3.91 -20.85
C LYS A 413 -11.63 -3.85 -19.33
N HIS A 414 -11.11 -2.76 -18.78
CA HIS A 414 -11.20 -2.49 -17.35
C HIS A 414 -12.66 -2.24 -16.92
N THR A 415 -13.06 -2.90 -15.84
CA THR A 415 -14.31 -2.64 -15.12
C THR A 415 -13.97 -2.00 -13.78
N LYS A 416 -14.56 -0.83 -13.51
CA LYS A 416 -14.53 -0.18 -12.21
C LYS A 416 -15.43 -0.96 -11.25
N TYR A 417 -14.88 -1.40 -10.12
CA TYR A 417 -15.63 -2.12 -9.09
C TYR A 417 -16.15 -1.19 -7.98
N HIS A 418 -17.26 -1.58 -7.34
CA HIS A 418 -17.76 -0.90 -6.15
C HIS A 418 -16.81 -1.10 -4.95
N GLN A 419 -16.81 -0.16 -4.01
CA GLN A 419 -15.90 -0.13 -2.85
C GLN A 419 -15.87 -1.43 -2.03
N LYS A 420 -17.00 -2.13 -1.91
CA LYS A 420 -17.06 -3.37 -1.13
C LYS A 420 -16.46 -4.59 -1.84
N MET A 421 -16.38 -4.57 -3.18
CA MET A 421 -15.90 -5.67 -4.03
C MET A 421 -16.47 -7.06 -3.65
N GLU A 422 -17.74 -7.13 -3.23
CA GLU A 422 -18.41 -8.39 -2.83
C GLU A 422 -18.59 -9.36 -4.00
N GLN A 423 -18.66 -8.82 -5.22
CA GLN A 423 -18.82 -9.56 -6.46
C GLN A 423 -17.83 -9.03 -7.50
N VAL A 424 -16.86 -9.85 -7.86
CA VAL A 424 -15.81 -9.55 -8.84
C VAL A 424 -15.72 -10.73 -9.79
N ALA A 425 -15.74 -10.45 -11.10
CA ALA A 425 -15.63 -11.47 -12.15
C ALA A 425 -14.43 -12.39 -11.93
N GLU A 426 -14.70 -13.70 -11.94
CA GLU A 426 -13.71 -14.75 -11.86
C GLU A 426 -13.43 -15.32 -13.26
N TRP A 427 -12.17 -15.64 -13.54
CA TRP A 427 -11.70 -16.09 -14.84
C TRP A 427 -11.19 -17.54 -14.78
N PRO A 428 -12.09 -18.54 -14.70
CA PRO A 428 -11.68 -19.94 -14.62
C PRO A 428 -11.05 -20.40 -15.92
N TYR A 429 -10.13 -21.34 -15.81
CA TYR A 429 -9.43 -21.96 -16.92
C TYR A 429 -9.05 -23.40 -16.62
N ARG A 430 -8.71 -24.14 -17.67
CA ARG A 430 -8.01 -25.41 -17.56
C ARG A 430 -6.77 -25.44 -18.45
N ILE A 431 -5.81 -26.26 -18.04
CA ILE A 431 -4.54 -26.44 -18.73
C ILE A 431 -4.23 -27.91 -18.94
N LYS A 432 -3.53 -28.20 -20.03
CA LYS A 432 -2.95 -29.50 -20.34
C LYS A 432 -1.47 -29.29 -20.64
N ILE A 433 -0.62 -30.05 -19.97
CA ILE A 433 0.84 -29.94 -20.06
C ILE A 433 1.45 -31.30 -20.40
N SER A 434 2.47 -31.33 -21.25
CA SER A 434 3.23 -32.54 -21.57
C SER A 434 4.74 -32.35 -21.38
N LYS A 435 5.45 -33.48 -21.21
CA LYS A 435 6.89 -33.56 -20.91
C LYS A 435 7.30 -32.89 -19.57
N THR A 436 6.31 -32.55 -18.75
CA THR A 436 6.43 -32.34 -17.30
C THR A 436 5.08 -32.64 -16.63
N SER A 437 5.01 -32.53 -15.30
CA SER A 437 3.79 -32.64 -14.51
C SER A 437 3.73 -31.55 -13.44
N PHE A 438 2.56 -31.37 -12.83
CA PHE A 438 2.41 -30.49 -11.67
C PHE A 438 3.19 -31.03 -10.46
N HIS A 439 3.66 -30.13 -9.61
CA HIS A 439 4.22 -30.47 -8.30
C HIS A 439 3.10 -31.01 -7.39
N PRO A 440 3.36 -31.98 -6.48
CA PRO A 440 2.32 -32.51 -5.59
C PRO A 440 1.55 -31.44 -4.80
N ASP A 441 2.23 -30.39 -4.33
CA ASP A 441 1.61 -29.26 -3.60
C ASP A 441 0.59 -28.45 -4.43
N THR A 442 0.51 -28.69 -5.74
CA THR A 442 -0.39 -27.99 -6.68
C THR A 442 -1.65 -28.80 -7.01
N LEU A 443 -1.74 -30.06 -6.58
CA LEU A 443 -2.82 -30.99 -6.93
C LEU A 443 -3.85 -31.16 -5.81
#